data_AF-A0A963SS76-F1
#
_entry.id   AF-A0A963SS76-F1
#
_cell.length_a   1.000
_cell.length_b   1.000
_cell.length_c   1.000
_cell.angle_alpha   90.00
_cell.angle_beta   90.00
_cell.angle_gamma   90.00
#
_symmetry.space_group_name_H-M   'P 1'
#
loop_
_entity.id
_entity.type
_entity.pdbx_description
1 polymer ?
#
loop_
_entity_poly.entity_id
_entity_poly.type
_entity_poly.pdbx_seq_one_letter_code
_entity_poly.pdbx_strand_id
1 'polypeptide(L)'
;MTQVGKDTLGTRSTLNVNGKEYAYYSFATAAEKIGDVSRLPFSMKVLLENMLRFEDGGFTVSTDDVQAIADWQKNPVTGSEIQYRPARVLLQDFTGVPCVVDLAAMRDAIAKLGGDTSKINPQVPVNLVIDHSVMVDEFGHPKAFEKNVELEYARNAERYDFLKWGSKSFENFSAVPPGTGICHQVNLEHIGKGVWSSVDQDGAKVAYPDTCVGTDSHTTMINGLGVLGWGVGGIEAEAAMLGQPVSMLIPEVVGFKLTGQMAEGITATDLVLTCVQMLREVGVVGRFVEFYGPGVSSLSLADRATIANMAPEYGAT
;
A
#
# COMPACT_ATOMS: atom_id res chain seq x y z
N MET A 1 -0.05 -5.09 -16.93
CA MET A 1 -1.23 -4.32 -17.35
C MET A 1 -2.09 -4.08 -16.12
N THR A 2 -2.83 -2.97 -16.02
CA THR A 2 -3.81 -2.80 -14.95
C THR A 2 -5.21 -2.92 -15.53
N GLN A 3 -6.08 -3.68 -14.90
CA GLN A 3 -7.47 -3.70 -15.30
C GLN A 3 -8.16 -2.44 -14.76
N VAL A 4 -8.93 -1.75 -15.59
CA VAL A 4 -9.79 -0.64 -15.14
C VAL A 4 -11.28 -0.97 -15.36
N GLY A 5 -12.15 -0.22 -14.69
CA GLY A 5 -13.60 -0.37 -14.76
C GLY A 5 -14.22 0.12 -16.07
N LYS A 6 -15.54 0.30 -16.06
CA LYS A 6 -16.37 0.74 -17.21
C LYS A 6 -16.51 2.26 -17.31
N ASP A 7 -16.20 3.01 -16.26
CA ASP A 7 -16.32 4.48 -16.19
C ASP A 7 -17.70 4.98 -16.64
N THR A 8 -18.78 4.42 -16.07
CA THR A 8 -20.15 4.81 -16.45
C THR A 8 -20.47 6.27 -16.12
N LEU A 9 -19.72 6.88 -15.19
CA LEU A 9 -19.80 8.29 -14.83
C LEU A 9 -19.09 9.22 -15.84
N GLY A 10 -18.29 8.67 -16.77
CA GLY A 10 -17.58 9.43 -17.79
C GLY A 10 -16.51 10.37 -17.20
N THR A 11 -15.81 9.91 -16.18
CA THR A 11 -14.80 10.68 -15.43
C THR A 11 -13.39 10.51 -15.99
N ARG A 12 -13.17 9.51 -16.84
CA ARG A 12 -11.88 9.29 -17.49
C ARG A 12 -11.54 10.46 -18.41
N SER A 13 -10.34 10.99 -18.21
CA SER A 13 -9.79 12.12 -18.94
C SER A 13 -8.34 11.83 -19.35
N THR A 14 -7.82 12.62 -20.28
CA THR A 14 -6.44 12.48 -20.77
C THR A 14 -5.59 13.66 -20.31
N LEU A 15 -4.43 13.36 -19.75
CA LEU A 15 -3.39 14.30 -19.36
C LEU A 15 -2.20 14.12 -20.31
N ASN A 16 -1.72 15.22 -20.90
CA ASN A 16 -0.48 15.22 -21.68
C ASN A 16 0.67 15.78 -20.83
N VAL A 17 1.71 14.98 -20.62
CA VAL A 17 2.93 15.38 -19.90
C VAL A 17 4.12 15.15 -20.80
N ASN A 18 4.77 16.24 -21.24
CA ASN A 18 5.95 16.19 -22.12
C ASN A 18 5.74 15.33 -23.39
N GLY A 19 4.56 15.44 -24.01
CA GLY A 19 4.23 14.70 -25.23
C GLY A 19 3.85 13.23 -25.00
N LYS A 20 3.72 12.79 -23.74
CA LYS A 20 3.19 11.47 -23.38
C LYS A 20 1.78 11.61 -22.84
N GLU A 21 0.86 10.82 -23.37
CA GLU A 21 -0.52 10.78 -22.91
C GLU A 21 -0.69 9.79 -21.77
N TYR A 22 -1.44 10.22 -20.76
CA TYR A 22 -1.86 9.42 -19.62
C TYR A 22 -3.36 9.58 -19.43
N ALA A 23 -4.09 8.48 -19.40
CA ALA A 23 -5.46 8.49 -18.89
C ALA A 23 -5.43 8.65 -17.36
N TYR A 24 -6.41 9.35 -16.80
CA TYR A 24 -6.64 9.49 -15.37
C TYR A 24 -8.13 9.72 -15.10
N TYR A 25 -8.56 9.60 -13.84
CA TYR A 25 -9.95 9.80 -13.45
C TYR A 25 -10.10 11.18 -12.79
N SER A 26 -10.85 12.07 -13.44
CA SER A 26 -10.94 13.49 -13.09
C SER A 26 -11.94 13.73 -11.96
N PHE A 27 -11.48 14.28 -10.83
CA PHE A 27 -12.40 14.71 -9.76
C PHE A 27 -13.25 15.91 -10.12
N ALA A 28 -12.78 16.78 -11.02
CA ALA A 28 -13.59 17.90 -11.50
C ALA A 28 -14.82 17.39 -12.25
N THR A 29 -14.60 16.43 -13.17
CA THR A 29 -15.68 15.78 -13.92
C THR A 29 -16.55 14.92 -13.02
N ALA A 30 -15.96 14.19 -12.06
CA ALA A 30 -16.71 13.41 -11.09
C ALA A 30 -17.64 14.31 -10.26
N ALA A 31 -17.16 15.48 -9.81
CA ALA A 31 -17.93 16.39 -8.97
C ALA A 31 -19.19 16.94 -9.64
N GLU A 32 -19.22 17.02 -10.98
CA GLU A 32 -20.43 17.36 -11.74
C GLU A 32 -21.53 16.28 -11.62
N LYS A 33 -21.17 15.04 -11.26
CA LYS A 33 -22.06 13.89 -11.14
C LYS A 33 -22.40 13.56 -9.69
N ILE A 34 -21.40 13.56 -8.81
CA ILE A 34 -21.52 13.09 -7.43
C ILE A 34 -21.51 14.22 -6.38
N GLY A 35 -21.34 15.47 -6.80
CA GLY A 35 -21.25 16.63 -5.93
C GLY A 35 -19.81 17.01 -5.54
N ASP A 36 -19.65 18.10 -4.78
CA ASP A 36 -18.35 18.63 -4.41
C ASP A 36 -17.54 17.65 -3.53
N VAL A 37 -16.32 17.34 -3.96
CA VAL A 37 -15.35 16.48 -3.26
C VAL A 37 -14.10 17.24 -2.81
N SER A 38 -14.11 18.57 -2.92
CA SER A 38 -12.95 19.42 -2.61
C SER A 38 -12.51 19.33 -1.14
N ARG A 39 -13.48 19.14 -0.24
CA ARG A 39 -13.28 19.07 1.21
C ARG A 39 -12.96 17.67 1.75
N LEU A 40 -12.91 16.64 0.89
CA LEU A 40 -12.45 15.33 1.32
C LEU A 40 -11.00 15.39 1.83
N PRO A 41 -10.68 14.68 2.93
CA PRO A 41 -9.30 14.38 3.30
C PRO A 41 -8.54 13.76 2.13
N PHE A 42 -7.23 13.94 2.07
CA PHE A 42 -6.42 13.41 0.97
C PHE A 42 -6.46 11.87 0.91
N SER A 43 -6.49 11.21 2.07
CA SER A 43 -6.72 9.76 2.18
C SER A 43 -8.03 9.32 1.52
N MET A 44 -9.13 10.04 1.76
CA MET A 44 -10.43 9.77 1.13
C MET A 44 -10.44 10.07 -0.38
N LYS A 45 -9.65 11.06 -0.83
CA LYS A 45 -9.45 11.32 -2.26
C LYS A 45 -8.74 10.16 -2.95
N VAL A 46 -7.77 9.51 -2.30
CA VAL A 46 -7.14 8.30 -2.85
C VAL A 46 -8.15 7.16 -2.96
N LEU A 47 -9.03 6.96 -1.98
CA LEU A 47 -10.12 5.99 -2.07
C LEU A 47 -11.13 6.34 -3.18
N LEU A 48 -11.48 7.62 -3.34
CA LEU A 48 -12.35 8.08 -4.42
C LEU A 48 -11.77 7.77 -5.80
N GLU A 49 -10.47 8.02 -6.02
CA GLU A 49 -9.79 7.64 -7.27
C GLU A 49 -9.90 6.14 -7.52
N ASN A 50 -9.72 5.33 -6.46
CA ASN A 50 -9.82 3.89 -6.55
C ASN A 50 -11.21 3.46 -7.01
N MET A 51 -12.27 4.01 -6.38
CA MET A 51 -13.65 3.69 -6.75
C MET A 51 -13.95 4.14 -8.18
N LEU A 52 -13.54 5.34 -8.59
CA LEU A 52 -13.73 5.83 -9.96
C LEU A 52 -13.02 4.94 -10.99
N ARG A 53 -11.77 4.55 -10.73
CA ARG A 53 -10.97 3.75 -11.65
C ARG A 53 -11.49 2.32 -11.79
N PHE A 54 -12.11 1.77 -10.75
CA PHE A 54 -12.60 0.39 -10.73
C PHE A 54 -14.12 0.23 -10.81
N GLU A 55 -14.88 1.32 -10.94
CA GLU A 55 -16.34 1.30 -11.15
C GLU A 55 -16.70 0.42 -12.35
N ASP A 56 -17.39 -0.69 -12.12
CA ASP A 56 -17.59 -1.77 -13.09
C ASP A 56 -19.08 -2.07 -13.36
N GLY A 57 -19.95 -1.12 -13.07
CA GLY A 57 -21.40 -1.25 -13.14
C GLY A 57 -21.99 -2.00 -11.95
N GLY A 58 -21.30 -2.02 -10.81
CA GLY A 58 -21.76 -2.67 -9.58
C GLY A 58 -21.51 -4.17 -9.50
N PHE A 59 -20.58 -4.72 -10.28
CA PHE A 59 -20.14 -6.11 -10.09
C PHE A 59 -19.25 -6.21 -8.85
N THR A 60 -18.30 -5.28 -8.70
CA THR A 60 -17.53 -5.08 -7.47
C THR A 60 -17.57 -3.64 -6.98
N VAL A 61 -17.66 -2.66 -7.87
CA VAL A 61 -17.73 -1.24 -7.51
C VAL A 61 -18.85 -0.60 -8.33
N SER A 62 -19.82 -0.04 -7.63
CA SER A 62 -20.96 0.67 -8.20
C SER A 62 -20.77 2.18 -8.17
N THR A 63 -21.61 2.91 -8.91
CA THR A 63 -21.70 4.37 -8.78
C THR A 63 -22.17 4.81 -7.41
N ASP A 64 -22.91 3.97 -6.68
CA ASP A 64 -23.36 4.24 -5.32
C ASP A 64 -22.18 4.20 -4.33
N ASP A 65 -21.21 3.31 -4.54
CA ASP A 65 -19.97 3.28 -3.75
C ASP A 65 -19.15 4.56 -3.95
N VAL A 66 -19.06 5.03 -5.20
CA VAL A 66 -18.43 6.33 -5.54
C VAL A 66 -19.18 7.49 -4.85
N GLN A 67 -20.51 7.49 -4.91
CA GLN A 67 -21.35 8.51 -4.26
C GLN A 67 -21.19 8.47 -2.73
N ALA A 68 -21.07 7.28 -2.12
CA ALA A 68 -20.89 7.13 -0.69
C ALA A 68 -19.61 7.80 -0.19
N ILE A 69 -18.51 7.76 -0.96
CA ILE A 69 -17.27 8.48 -0.64
C ILE A 69 -17.50 10.00 -0.66
N ALA A 70 -18.23 10.53 -1.64
CA ALA A 70 -18.54 11.96 -1.69
C ALA A 70 -19.45 12.39 -0.53
N ASP A 71 -20.47 11.58 -0.24
CA ASP A 71 -21.48 11.83 0.79
C ASP A 71 -20.95 11.70 2.21
N TRP A 72 -19.85 10.99 2.42
CA TRP A 72 -19.14 10.89 3.70
C TRP A 72 -18.86 12.27 4.32
N GLN A 73 -18.63 13.31 3.50
CA GLN A 73 -18.40 14.69 3.99
C GLN A 73 -19.59 15.27 4.76
N LYS A 74 -20.82 14.78 4.52
CA LYS A 74 -22.04 15.23 5.18
C LYS A 74 -22.16 14.67 6.60
N ASN A 75 -21.64 13.46 6.81
CA ASN A 75 -21.63 12.77 8.11
C ASN A 75 -20.36 11.89 8.19
N PRO A 76 -19.22 12.44 8.61
CA PRO A 76 -17.91 11.80 8.51
C PRO A 76 -17.70 10.76 9.62
N VAL A 77 -18.48 9.70 9.55
CA VAL A 77 -18.40 8.51 10.42
C VAL A 77 -18.07 7.29 9.57
N THR A 78 -17.78 6.16 10.20
CA THR A 78 -17.64 4.89 9.48
C THR A 78 -18.88 4.62 8.62
N GLY A 79 -18.66 4.45 7.32
CA GLY A 79 -19.72 4.32 6.32
C GLY A 79 -19.94 2.89 5.85
N SER A 80 -20.48 2.77 4.64
CA SER A 80 -20.71 1.49 3.96
C SER A 80 -19.42 0.74 3.67
N GLU A 81 -19.56 -0.56 3.38
CA GLU A 81 -18.48 -1.38 2.85
C GLU A 81 -18.16 -0.99 1.39
N ILE A 82 -16.88 -0.99 1.03
CA ILE A 82 -16.37 -0.74 -0.32
C ILE A 82 -15.34 -1.80 -0.72
N GLN A 83 -15.17 -1.97 -2.03
CA GLN A 83 -14.24 -2.95 -2.61
C GLN A 83 -12.99 -2.25 -3.16
N TYR A 84 -11.96 -2.16 -2.32
CA TYR A 84 -10.72 -1.43 -2.60
C TYR A 84 -9.67 -2.30 -3.29
N ARG A 85 -8.97 -1.77 -4.30
CA ARG A 85 -7.87 -2.50 -4.99
C ARG A 85 -6.54 -1.75 -4.89
N PRO A 86 -5.54 -2.28 -4.18
CA PRO A 86 -4.25 -1.62 -4.05
C PRO A 86 -3.49 -1.60 -5.37
N ALA A 87 -2.61 -0.61 -5.54
CA ALA A 87 -1.74 -0.52 -6.72
C ALA A 87 -0.64 -1.59 -6.71
N ARG A 88 -0.26 -2.09 -5.53
CA ARG A 88 0.80 -3.09 -5.32
C ARG A 88 0.68 -3.77 -3.96
N VAL A 89 1.42 -4.86 -3.80
CA VAL A 89 1.57 -5.62 -2.55
C VAL A 89 3.03 -5.63 -2.11
N LEU A 90 3.27 -5.46 -0.80
CA LEU A 90 4.58 -5.58 -0.16
C LEU A 90 4.61 -6.83 0.73
N LEU A 91 5.62 -7.67 0.57
CA LEU A 91 5.81 -8.87 1.40
C LEU A 91 7.14 -8.80 2.13
N GLN A 92 7.20 -9.39 3.32
CA GLN A 92 8.45 -9.73 3.99
C GLN A 92 8.63 -11.26 4.02
N ASP A 93 9.82 -11.78 4.29
CA ASP A 93 10.14 -13.20 4.03
C ASP A 93 9.41 -14.24 4.93
N PHE A 94 8.99 -13.90 6.14
CA PHE A 94 8.22 -14.81 7.02
C PHE A 94 6.79 -15.03 6.51
N THR A 95 6.14 -14.00 5.98
CA THR A 95 4.79 -14.09 5.42
C THR A 95 4.79 -14.28 3.91
N GLY A 96 5.86 -13.90 3.23
CA GLY A 96 6.01 -14.04 1.79
C GLY A 96 6.30 -15.47 1.35
N VAL A 97 7.04 -16.26 2.16
CA VAL A 97 7.22 -17.70 1.89
C VAL A 97 5.87 -18.43 1.81
N PRO A 98 4.98 -18.36 2.82
CA PRO A 98 3.68 -19.03 2.71
C PRO A 98 2.85 -18.51 1.51
N CYS A 99 2.86 -17.20 1.22
CA CYS A 99 2.17 -16.70 0.03
C CYS A 99 2.68 -17.32 -1.29
N VAL A 100 4.00 -17.48 -1.45
CA VAL A 100 4.56 -18.13 -2.65
C VAL A 100 4.25 -19.64 -2.67
N VAL A 101 4.20 -20.29 -1.51
CA VAL A 101 3.72 -21.69 -1.38
C VAL A 101 2.27 -21.80 -1.82
N ASP A 102 1.40 -20.89 -1.39
CA ASP A 102 -0.02 -20.92 -1.71
C ASP A 102 -0.27 -20.65 -3.21
N LEU A 103 0.49 -19.74 -3.83
CA LEU A 103 0.48 -19.58 -5.29
C LEU A 103 0.92 -20.86 -6.03
N ALA A 104 1.96 -21.54 -5.54
CA ALA A 104 2.42 -22.80 -6.12
C ALA A 104 1.36 -23.91 -5.98
N ALA A 105 0.76 -24.03 -4.80
CA ALA A 105 -0.31 -24.99 -4.52
C ALA A 105 -1.57 -24.72 -5.36
N MET A 106 -1.92 -23.44 -5.58
CA MET A 106 -3.00 -23.06 -6.47
C MET A 106 -2.72 -23.45 -7.92
N ARG A 107 -1.48 -23.32 -8.41
CA ARG A 107 -1.10 -23.81 -9.76
C ARG A 107 -1.28 -25.32 -9.87
N ASP A 108 -0.85 -26.08 -8.87
CA ASP A 108 -1.04 -27.53 -8.84
C ASP A 108 -2.52 -27.92 -8.81
N ALA A 109 -3.35 -27.21 -8.06
CA ALA A 109 -4.79 -27.43 -8.00
C ALA A 109 -5.46 -27.15 -9.35
N ILE A 110 -5.13 -26.02 -10.00
CA ILE A 110 -5.65 -25.68 -11.33
C ILE A 110 -5.21 -26.71 -12.39
N ALA A 111 -3.96 -27.18 -12.34
CA ALA A 111 -3.48 -28.22 -13.24
C ALA A 111 -4.27 -29.53 -13.09
N LYS A 112 -4.55 -29.96 -11.84
CA LYS A 112 -5.36 -31.15 -11.56
C LYS A 112 -6.80 -31.03 -12.08
N LEU A 113 -7.34 -29.81 -12.13
CA LEU A 113 -8.65 -29.51 -12.70
C LEU A 113 -8.62 -29.33 -14.24
N GLY A 114 -7.46 -29.46 -14.88
CA GLY A 114 -7.29 -29.27 -16.33
C GLY A 114 -7.37 -27.80 -16.77
N GLY A 115 -7.21 -26.86 -15.84
CA GLY A 115 -7.22 -25.43 -16.11
C GLY A 115 -5.86 -24.86 -16.51
N ASP A 116 -5.85 -23.59 -16.90
CA ASP A 116 -4.65 -22.85 -17.26
C ASP A 116 -3.95 -22.28 -16.02
N THR A 117 -2.79 -22.86 -15.69
CA THR A 117 -2.00 -22.46 -14.51
C THR A 117 -1.37 -21.08 -14.62
N SER A 118 -1.23 -20.54 -15.85
CA SER A 118 -0.68 -19.20 -16.06
C SER A 118 -1.58 -18.10 -15.50
N LYS A 119 -2.87 -18.39 -15.31
CA LYS A 119 -3.83 -17.49 -14.64
C LYS A 119 -3.54 -17.31 -13.16
N ILE A 120 -2.82 -18.23 -12.53
CA ILE A 120 -2.32 -18.05 -11.16
C ILE A 120 -1.01 -17.26 -11.26
N ASN A 121 -1.17 -15.95 -11.33
CA ASN A 121 -0.09 -14.99 -11.37
C ASN A 121 -0.53 -13.66 -10.72
N PRO A 122 0.36 -12.95 -10.01
CA PRO A 122 0.07 -11.61 -9.53
C PRO A 122 -0.35 -10.64 -10.65
N GLN A 123 -1.49 -9.98 -10.46
CA GLN A 123 -2.06 -8.96 -11.35
C GLN A 123 -1.55 -7.55 -11.02
N VAL A 124 -1.06 -7.35 -9.80
CA VAL A 124 -0.38 -6.12 -9.36
C VAL A 124 1.08 -6.42 -9.02
N PRO A 125 1.98 -5.42 -9.06
CA PRO A 125 3.35 -5.59 -8.59
C PRO A 125 3.39 -6.11 -7.15
N VAL A 126 4.12 -7.19 -6.94
CA VAL A 126 4.43 -7.78 -5.64
C VAL A 126 5.93 -7.66 -5.41
N ASN A 127 6.31 -7.02 -4.31
CA ASN A 127 7.72 -6.86 -3.96
C ASN A 127 7.94 -7.51 -2.60
N LEU A 128 8.76 -8.56 -2.58
CA LEU A 128 9.16 -9.25 -1.36
C LEU A 128 10.53 -8.72 -0.93
N VAL A 129 10.67 -8.35 0.33
CA VAL A 129 11.96 -7.98 0.93
C VAL A 129 12.37 -9.05 1.94
N ILE A 130 13.61 -9.55 1.82
CA ILE A 130 14.17 -10.52 2.77
C ILE A 130 14.94 -9.75 3.84
N ASP A 131 14.37 -9.64 5.04
CA ASP A 131 14.91 -8.82 6.13
C ASP A 131 14.63 -9.39 7.53
N HIS A 132 13.70 -10.33 7.70
CA HIS A 132 13.34 -10.92 9.00
C HIS A 132 14.23 -12.12 9.40
N SER A 133 15.21 -12.47 8.57
CA SER A 133 16.02 -13.68 8.75
C SER A 133 17.43 -13.42 9.31
N VAL A 134 17.96 -12.20 9.21
CA VAL A 134 19.26 -11.84 9.81
C VAL A 134 19.12 -11.79 11.34
N MET A 135 20.05 -12.45 12.04
CA MET A 135 20.20 -12.36 13.48
C MET A 135 21.53 -11.70 13.86
N VAL A 136 21.58 -11.07 15.02
CA VAL A 136 22.81 -10.48 15.57
C VAL A 136 23.57 -11.56 16.35
N ASP A 137 24.24 -12.47 15.64
CA ASP A 137 25.09 -13.50 16.26
C ASP A 137 26.43 -12.93 16.74
N GLU A 138 27.03 -12.06 15.92
CA GLU A 138 28.22 -11.29 16.24
C GLU A 138 27.92 -9.78 16.23
N PHE A 139 28.59 -9.03 17.12
CA PHE A 139 28.48 -7.56 17.20
C PHE A 139 29.79 -6.93 17.69
N GLY A 140 29.94 -5.62 17.48
CA GLY A 140 31.03 -4.83 18.07
C GLY A 140 32.41 -4.96 17.41
N HIS A 141 32.51 -5.59 16.23
CA HIS A 141 33.77 -5.67 15.48
C HIS A 141 33.57 -5.61 13.95
N PRO A 142 34.61 -5.29 13.15
CA PRO A 142 34.47 -5.04 11.71
C PRO A 142 33.96 -6.21 10.85
N LYS A 143 34.05 -7.46 11.33
CA LYS A 143 33.60 -8.64 10.59
C LYS A 143 32.19 -9.11 10.99
N ALA A 144 31.57 -8.45 11.97
CA ALA A 144 30.27 -8.88 12.51
C ALA A 144 29.18 -8.95 11.42
N PHE A 145 29.11 -7.95 10.55
CA PHE A 145 28.14 -7.92 9.45
C PHE A 145 28.32 -9.10 8.48
N GLU A 146 29.55 -9.32 7.99
CA GLU A 146 29.87 -10.42 7.08
C GLU A 146 29.51 -11.77 7.70
N LYS A 147 29.83 -11.97 8.98
CA LYS A 147 29.56 -13.21 9.71
C LYS A 147 28.07 -13.47 9.93
N ASN A 148 27.31 -12.44 10.29
CA ASN A 148 25.86 -12.56 10.47
C ASN A 148 25.16 -12.90 9.14
N VAL A 149 25.55 -12.28 8.04
CA VAL A 149 25.01 -12.59 6.70
C VAL A 149 25.41 -14.00 6.25
N GLU A 150 26.64 -14.43 6.48
CA GLU A 150 27.06 -15.81 6.17
C GLU A 150 26.22 -16.86 6.91
N LEU A 151 25.99 -16.66 8.22
CA LEU A 151 25.15 -17.53 9.05
C LEU A 151 23.68 -17.51 8.60
N GLU A 152 23.16 -16.34 8.25
CA GLU A 152 21.81 -16.19 7.72
C GLU A 152 21.61 -17.04 6.46
N TYR A 153 22.50 -16.93 5.47
CA TYR A 153 22.44 -17.73 4.24
C TYR A 153 22.55 -19.23 4.53
N ALA A 154 23.45 -19.64 5.43
CA ALA A 154 23.59 -21.04 5.81
C ALA A 154 22.32 -21.61 6.46
N ARG A 155 21.61 -20.81 7.26
CA ARG A 155 20.38 -21.22 7.97
C ARG A 155 19.14 -21.21 7.08
N ASN A 156 19.08 -20.34 6.08
CA ASN A 156 17.86 -20.08 5.30
C ASN A 156 17.98 -20.43 3.80
N ALA A 157 19.01 -21.19 3.40
CA ALA A 157 19.29 -21.51 2.00
C ALA A 157 18.06 -22.03 1.22
N GLU A 158 17.30 -22.98 1.78
CA GLU A 158 16.11 -23.54 1.13
C GLU A 158 15.01 -22.48 0.92
N ARG A 159 14.77 -21.63 1.93
CA ARG A 159 13.79 -20.53 1.82
C ARG A 159 14.20 -19.55 0.73
N TYR A 160 15.48 -19.22 0.63
CA TYR A 160 15.97 -18.26 -0.37
C TYR A 160 15.95 -18.84 -1.78
N ASP A 161 16.29 -20.12 -1.94
CA ASP A 161 16.15 -20.81 -3.23
C ASP A 161 14.68 -20.87 -3.67
N PHE A 162 13.76 -21.12 -2.73
CA PHE A 162 12.32 -21.12 -3.00
C PHE A 162 11.79 -19.74 -3.42
N LEU A 163 12.15 -18.67 -2.70
CA LEU A 163 11.75 -17.30 -3.05
C LEU A 163 12.36 -16.84 -4.38
N LYS A 164 13.61 -17.24 -4.66
CA LYS A 164 14.28 -16.99 -5.94
C LYS A 164 13.65 -17.76 -7.10
N TRP A 165 13.13 -18.96 -6.85
CA TRP A 165 12.30 -19.67 -7.82
C TRP A 165 10.99 -18.90 -8.07
N GLY A 166 10.33 -18.43 -7.00
CA GLY A 166 9.11 -17.63 -7.09
C GLY A 166 9.29 -16.38 -7.96
N SER A 167 10.36 -15.62 -7.73
CA SER A 167 10.67 -14.41 -8.51
C SER A 167 11.01 -14.65 -9.98
N LYS A 168 11.27 -15.89 -10.37
CA LYS A 168 11.46 -16.28 -11.78
C LYS A 168 10.20 -16.91 -12.39
N SER A 169 9.32 -17.44 -11.56
CA SER A 169 8.16 -18.24 -11.97
C SER A 169 6.86 -17.44 -12.03
N PHE A 170 6.83 -16.27 -11.42
CA PHE A 170 5.68 -15.35 -11.44
C PHE A 170 6.07 -14.02 -12.08
N GLU A 171 5.24 -13.54 -13.00
CA GLU A 171 5.34 -12.16 -13.50
C GLU A 171 4.87 -11.19 -12.42
N ASN A 172 5.33 -9.93 -12.49
CA ASN A 172 5.07 -8.89 -11.49
C ASN A 172 5.55 -9.20 -10.07
N PHE A 173 6.28 -10.29 -9.84
CA PHE A 173 6.88 -10.62 -8.55
C PHE A 173 8.38 -10.31 -8.56
N SER A 174 8.84 -9.55 -7.57
CA SER A 174 10.26 -9.30 -7.35
C SER A 174 10.66 -9.67 -5.91
N ALA A 175 11.90 -10.09 -5.73
CA ALA A 175 12.48 -10.39 -4.42
C ALA A 175 13.77 -9.57 -4.23
N VAL A 176 13.81 -8.76 -3.18
CA VAL A 176 15.00 -8.03 -2.74
C VAL A 176 15.84 -8.97 -1.87
N PRO A 177 17.12 -9.19 -2.19
CA PRO A 177 17.96 -10.16 -1.49
C PRO A 177 18.29 -9.70 -0.06
N PRO A 178 18.68 -10.64 0.83
CA PRO A 178 19.05 -10.33 2.20
C PRO A 178 20.28 -9.40 2.26
N GLY A 179 20.38 -8.64 3.35
CA GLY A 179 21.46 -7.68 3.58
C GLY A 179 21.35 -6.37 2.78
N THR A 180 20.25 -6.15 2.05
CA THR A 180 20.02 -4.92 1.28
C THR A 180 19.41 -3.80 2.13
N GLY A 181 18.56 -4.15 3.11
CA GLY A 181 17.85 -3.20 3.96
C GLY A 181 16.60 -3.83 4.57
N ILE A 182 15.82 -3.03 5.29
CA ILE A 182 14.56 -3.44 5.93
C ILE A 182 13.38 -3.09 5.01
N CYS A 183 12.36 -3.92 5.01
CA CYS A 183 11.18 -3.90 4.13
C CYS A 183 10.61 -2.49 3.93
N HIS A 184 10.31 -1.79 5.02
CA HIS A 184 9.69 -0.46 4.96
C HIS A 184 10.63 0.64 4.47
N GLN A 185 11.93 0.56 4.79
CA GLN A 185 12.92 1.52 4.31
C GLN A 185 13.19 1.34 2.82
N VAL A 186 13.37 0.10 2.36
CA VAL A 186 13.49 -0.22 0.93
C VAL A 186 12.21 0.21 0.19
N ASN A 187 11.04 0.04 0.80
CA ASN A 187 9.78 0.51 0.24
C ASN A 187 9.77 2.04 0.08
N LEU A 188 10.19 2.79 1.09
CA LEU A 188 10.22 4.25 1.08
C LEU A 188 11.23 4.82 0.06
N GLU A 189 12.41 4.20 -0.06
CA GLU A 189 13.52 4.73 -0.85
C GLU A 189 13.53 4.25 -2.31
N HIS A 190 12.98 3.07 -2.60
CA HIS A 190 13.15 2.42 -3.91
C HIS A 190 11.86 1.92 -4.58
N ILE A 191 10.87 1.47 -3.82
CA ILE A 191 9.66 0.84 -4.40
C ILE A 191 8.53 1.87 -4.58
N GLY A 192 8.33 2.74 -3.58
CA GLY A 192 7.31 3.77 -3.58
C GLY A 192 7.53 4.80 -4.70
N LYS A 193 6.45 5.14 -5.42
CA LYS A 193 6.53 6.06 -6.57
C LYS A 193 5.68 7.33 -6.44
N GLY A 194 4.76 7.35 -5.48
CA GLY A 194 3.73 8.40 -5.36
C GLY A 194 2.65 8.30 -6.44
N VAL A 195 3.03 8.17 -7.71
CA VAL A 195 2.13 7.91 -8.85
C VAL A 195 2.66 6.75 -9.67
N TRP A 196 1.83 5.72 -9.86
CA TRP A 196 2.09 4.64 -10.79
C TRP A 196 1.49 4.93 -12.16
N SER A 197 2.03 4.25 -13.17
CA SER A 197 1.36 4.18 -14.47
C SER A 197 1.56 2.83 -15.13
N SER A 198 0.51 2.37 -15.80
CA SER A 198 0.50 1.08 -16.51
C SER A 198 -0.47 1.10 -17.66
N VAL A 199 -0.24 0.24 -18.65
CA VAL A 199 -1.16 0.05 -19.78
C VAL A 199 -2.40 -0.70 -19.30
N ASP A 200 -3.58 -0.21 -19.67
CA ASP A 200 -4.87 -0.85 -19.40
C ASP A 200 -5.26 -1.89 -20.46
N GLN A 201 -6.43 -2.51 -20.28
CA GLN A 201 -6.95 -3.51 -21.22
C GLN A 201 -7.21 -2.97 -22.64
N ASP A 202 -7.34 -1.66 -22.81
CA ASP A 202 -7.59 -0.99 -24.09
C ASP A 202 -6.31 -0.44 -24.73
N GLY A 203 -5.15 -0.66 -24.10
CA GLY A 203 -3.84 -0.23 -24.59
C GLY A 203 -3.43 1.19 -24.19
N ALA A 204 -4.24 1.91 -23.41
CA ALA A 204 -3.94 3.25 -22.95
C ALA A 204 -3.10 3.23 -21.67
N LYS A 205 -2.15 4.16 -21.54
CA LYS A 205 -1.35 4.28 -20.32
C LYS A 205 -2.16 5.07 -19.28
N VAL A 206 -2.53 4.45 -18.16
CA VAL A 206 -3.29 5.07 -17.07
C VAL A 206 -2.33 5.47 -15.95
N ALA A 207 -2.49 6.67 -15.40
CA ALA A 207 -1.79 7.15 -14.20
C ALA A 207 -2.73 7.15 -12.99
N TYR A 208 -2.24 6.67 -11.84
CA TYR A 208 -3.03 6.53 -10.61
C TYR A 208 -2.13 6.66 -9.37
N PRO A 209 -2.67 7.05 -8.21
CA PRO A 209 -1.92 7.13 -6.96
C PRO A 209 -1.27 5.80 -6.60
N ASP A 210 -0.06 5.87 -6.07
CA ASP A 210 0.56 4.73 -5.41
C ASP A 210 -0.24 4.40 -4.14
N THR A 211 -0.55 3.11 -3.99
CA THR A 211 -1.21 2.58 -2.81
C THR A 211 -0.74 1.14 -2.56
N CYS A 212 -0.64 0.74 -1.30
CA CYS A 212 0.04 -0.49 -0.94
C CYS A 212 -0.65 -1.20 0.23
N VAL A 213 -0.93 -2.49 0.08
CA VAL A 213 -1.15 -3.37 1.24
C VAL A 213 0.10 -4.22 1.44
N GLY A 214 0.40 -4.60 2.67
CA GLY A 214 1.53 -5.48 2.92
C GLY A 214 1.31 -6.44 4.06
N THR A 215 2.04 -7.55 4.05
CA THR A 215 1.94 -8.62 5.08
C THR A 215 2.77 -8.32 6.32
N ASP A 216 2.88 -7.03 6.64
CA ASP A 216 3.53 -6.47 7.82
C ASP A 216 2.73 -5.24 8.29
N SER A 217 2.48 -5.13 9.60
CA SER A 217 1.69 -4.05 10.20
C SER A 217 2.27 -2.66 9.93
N HIS A 218 3.59 -2.53 9.88
CA HIS A 218 4.30 -1.27 9.69
C HIS A 218 4.42 -0.84 8.22
N THR A 219 3.71 -1.53 7.31
CA THR A 219 3.51 -1.06 5.92
C THR A 219 3.02 0.39 5.89
N THR A 220 2.34 0.84 6.95
CA THR A 220 1.92 2.22 7.20
C THR A 220 3.05 3.27 7.15
N MET A 221 4.33 2.89 7.33
CA MET A 221 5.48 3.81 7.18
C MET A 221 5.46 4.55 5.84
N ILE A 222 4.97 3.91 4.77
CA ILE A 222 4.91 4.50 3.43
C ILE A 222 3.94 5.70 3.33
N ASN A 223 3.00 5.82 4.27
CA ASN A 223 2.07 6.96 4.35
C ASN A 223 2.82 8.29 4.54
N GLY A 224 4.03 8.28 5.12
CA GLY A 224 4.88 9.47 5.23
C GLY A 224 5.28 10.08 3.88
N LEU A 225 5.27 9.28 2.80
CA LEU A 225 5.51 9.70 1.41
C LEU A 225 4.22 10.15 0.70
N GLY A 226 3.06 10.08 1.36
CA GLY A 226 1.75 10.36 0.76
C GLY A 226 1.17 9.19 -0.03
N VAL A 227 1.69 7.99 0.16
CA VAL A 227 1.20 6.72 -0.43
C VAL A 227 0.28 6.07 0.58
N LEU A 228 -1.01 5.87 0.25
CA LEU A 228 -1.95 5.22 1.17
C LEU A 228 -1.62 3.72 1.27
N GLY A 229 -1.23 3.26 2.45
CA GLY A 229 -0.96 1.84 2.67
C GLY A 229 -0.95 1.39 4.13
N TRP A 230 -1.24 0.11 4.33
CA TRP A 230 -1.41 -0.50 5.65
C TRP A 230 -1.13 -2.00 5.63
N GLY A 231 -1.00 -2.58 6.83
CA GLY A 231 -0.77 -4.01 7.01
C GLY A 231 -2.06 -4.84 6.89
N VAL A 232 -1.98 -6.00 6.24
CA VAL A 232 -3.05 -6.98 6.09
C VAL A 232 -2.52 -8.40 6.36
N GLY A 233 -3.42 -9.37 6.50
CA GLY A 233 -3.05 -10.78 6.59
C GLY A 233 -2.53 -11.34 5.26
N GLY A 234 -1.89 -12.51 5.32
CA GLY A 234 -1.36 -13.20 4.13
C GLY A 234 -2.45 -13.52 3.11
N ILE A 235 -3.62 -13.97 3.57
CA ILE A 235 -4.76 -14.34 2.71
C ILE A 235 -5.30 -13.10 1.98
N GLU A 236 -5.45 -11.96 2.66
CA GLU A 236 -5.88 -10.72 2.03
C GLU A 236 -4.86 -10.21 1.02
N ALA A 237 -3.56 -10.32 1.33
CA ALA A 237 -2.50 -9.97 0.40
C ALA A 237 -2.50 -10.89 -0.85
N GLU A 238 -2.72 -12.19 -0.68
CA GLU A 238 -2.88 -13.17 -1.76
C GLU A 238 -4.10 -12.89 -2.64
N ALA A 239 -5.23 -12.58 -2.02
CA ALA A 239 -6.42 -12.18 -2.73
C ALA A 239 -6.17 -10.91 -3.55
N ALA A 240 -5.55 -9.89 -2.93
CA ALA A 240 -5.20 -8.63 -3.58
C ALA A 240 -4.22 -8.83 -4.75
N MET A 241 -3.18 -9.65 -4.59
CA MET A 241 -2.24 -9.92 -5.68
C MET A 241 -2.91 -10.66 -6.84
N LEU A 242 -3.94 -11.48 -6.59
CA LEU A 242 -4.73 -12.16 -7.63
C LEU A 242 -5.87 -11.31 -8.20
N GLY A 243 -5.95 -10.03 -7.84
CA GLY A 243 -6.91 -9.06 -8.39
C GLY A 243 -8.27 -9.03 -7.66
N GLN A 244 -8.42 -9.77 -6.56
CA GLN A 244 -9.58 -9.61 -5.69
C GLN A 244 -9.49 -8.28 -4.93
N PRO A 245 -10.58 -7.52 -4.84
CA PRO A 245 -10.61 -6.35 -3.98
C PRO A 245 -10.50 -6.74 -2.51
N VAL A 246 -9.88 -5.86 -1.73
CA VAL A 246 -9.88 -5.88 -0.26
C VAL A 246 -11.16 -5.17 0.20
N SER A 247 -12.01 -5.91 0.92
CA SER A 247 -13.22 -5.35 1.51
C SER A 247 -12.85 -4.48 2.72
N MET A 248 -13.39 -3.26 2.78
CA MET A 248 -13.22 -2.38 3.93
C MET A 248 -14.42 -1.46 4.12
N LEU A 249 -14.64 -0.99 5.34
CA LEU A 249 -15.59 0.09 5.59
C LEU A 249 -14.96 1.43 5.20
N ILE A 250 -15.76 2.35 4.66
CA ILE A 250 -15.37 3.75 4.51
C ILE A 250 -14.96 4.29 5.90
N PRO A 251 -13.68 4.65 6.13
CA PRO A 251 -13.20 4.93 7.47
C PRO A 251 -13.60 6.33 7.94
N GLU A 252 -13.70 6.52 9.25
CA GLU A 252 -13.61 7.86 9.84
C GLU A 252 -12.16 8.37 9.70
N VAL A 253 -11.98 9.69 9.51
CA VAL A 253 -10.65 10.32 9.40
C VAL A 253 -10.47 11.32 10.53
N VAL A 254 -9.51 11.03 11.41
CA VAL A 254 -9.11 11.89 12.52
C VAL A 254 -8.00 12.83 12.05
N GLY A 255 -8.29 14.13 12.04
CA GLY A 255 -7.30 15.15 11.68
C GLY A 255 -6.33 15.44 12.82
N PHE A 256 -5.03 15.18 12.63
CA PHE A 256 -3.98 15.52 13.59
C PHE A 256 -3.29 16.83 13.18
N LYS A 257 -3.60 17.93 13.87
CA LYS A 257 -3.05 19.25 13.52
C LYS A 257 -1.68 19.47 14.16
N LEU A 258 -0.63 19.60 13.35
CA LEU A 258 0.69 20.02 13.78
C LEU A 258 0.87 21.55 13.63
N THR A 259 1.35 22.18 14.69
CA THR A 259 1.65 23.62 14.73
C THR A 259 3.01 23.88 15.39
N GLY A 260 3.69 24.95 15.01
CA GLY A 260 5.01 25.28 15.52
C GLY A 260 6.12 24.52 14.79
N GLN A 261 7.28 24.43 15.44
CA GLN A 261 8.47 23.73 14.95
C GLN A 261 9.12 22.95 16.10
N MET A 262 9.85 21.88 15.79
CA MET A 262 10.59 21.14 16.81
C MET A 262 11.68 22.03 17.42
N ALA A 263 11.78 22.02 18.75
CA ALA A 263 12.85 22.71 19.46
C ALA A 263 14.18 21.99 19.24
N GLU A 264 15.29 22.73 19.38
CA GLU A 264 16.63 22.14 19.32
C GLU A 264 16.79 21.03 20.36
N GLY A 265 17.37 19.91 19.95
CA GLY A 265 17.55 18.72 20.80
C GLY A 265 16.36 17.75 20.81
N ILE A 266 15.21 18.12 20.25
CA ILE A 266 14.06 17.21 20.06
C ILE A 266 14.25 16.40 18.78
N THR A 267 14.00 15.09 18.87
CA THR A 267 14.17 14.14 17.77
C THR A 267 12.83 13.68 17.19
N ALA A 268 12.89 13.03 16.01
CA ALA A 268 11.73 12.37 15.42
C ALA A 268 11.11 11.33 16.36
N THR A 269 11.93 10.65 17.17
CA THR A 269 11.50 9.66 18.15
C THR A 269 10.66 10.30 19.26
N ASP A 270 11.09 11.45 19.79
CA ASP A 270 10.34 12.17 20.82
C ASP A 270 8.98 12.63 20.27
N LEU A 271 8.96 13.11 19.03
CA LEU A 271 7.74 13.53 18.35
C LEU A 271 6.78 12.35 18.15
N VAL A 272 7.22 11.23 17.59
CA VAL A 272 6.33 10.09 17.35
C VAL A 272 5.79 9.50 18.64
N LEU A 273 6.60 9.37 19.69
CA LEU A 273 6.11 8.84 20.97
C LEU A 273 5.05 9.76 21.60
N THR A 274 5.20 11.07 21.43
CA THR A 274 4.17 12.05 21.83
C THR A 274 2.89 11.88 21.01
N CYS A 275 3.01 11.74 19.68
CA CYS A 275 1.85 11.47 18.81
C CYS A 275 1.13 10.17 19.19
N VAL A 276 1.88 9.09 19.44
CA VAL A 276 1.34 7.78 19.85
C VAL A 276 0.57 7.92 21.16
N GLN A 277 1.13 8.60 22.16
CA GLN A 277 0.45 8.82 23.44
C GLN A 277 -0.89 9.55 23.22
N MET A 278 -0.86 10.68 22.50
CA MET A 278 -2.06 11.48 22.24
C MET A 278 -3.12 10.71 21.46
N LEU A 279 -2.73 9.96 20.42
CA LEU A 279 -3.65 9.18 19.60
C LEU A 279 -4.25 7.99 20.34
N ARG A 280 -3.49 7.37 21.26
CA ARG A 280 -4.03 6.33 22.16
C ARG A 280 -5.08 6.88 23.11
N GLU A 281 -4.87 8.08 23.66
CA GLU A 281 -5.86 8.73 24.54
C GLU A 281 -7.16 9.08 23.78
N VAL A 282 -7.05 9.46 22.50
CA VAL A 282 -8.21 9.74 21.63
C VAL A 282 -8.96 8.46 21.22
N GLY A 283 -8.26 7.35 21.03
CA GLY A 283 -8.84 6.07 20.63
C GLY A 283 -9.18 6.02 19.14
N VAL A 284 -8.17 5.82 18.29
CA VAL A 284 -8.28 5.86 16.82
C VAL A 284 -8.33 4.49 16.15
N VAL A 285 -8.75 3.45 16.89
CA VAL A 285 -8.81 2.08 16.37
C VAL A 285 -9.76 1.99 15.16
N GLY A 286 -9.25 1.47 14.04
CA GLY A 286 -10.02 1.29 12.80
C GLY A 286 -10.38 2.58 12.07
N ARG A 287 -9.67 3.68 12.37
CA ARG A 287 -9.83 4.99 11.72
C ARG A 287 -8.55 5.37 11.00
N PHE A 288 -8.67 6.21 9.99
CA PHE A 288 -7.52 6.90 9.41
C PHE A 288 -7.11 8.07 10.30
N VAL A 289 -5.81 8.36 10.33
CA VAL A 289 -5.26 9.58 10.92
C VAL A 289 -4.57 10.38 9.82
N GLU A 290 -5.05 11.60 9.57
CA GLU A 290 -4.47 12.48 8.54
C GLU A 290 -3.81 13.70 9.21
N PHE A 291 -2.49 13.82 9.03
CA PHE A 291 -1.72 14.92 9.58
C PHE A 291 -1.84 16.17 8.71
N TYR A 292 -2.10 17.32 9.35
CA TYR A 292 -2.26 18.59 8.65
C TYR A 292 -1.75 19.77 9.46
N GLY A 293 -1.76 20.96 8.86
CA GLY A 293 -1.36 22.20 9.52
C GLY A 293 0.08 22.63 9.22
N PRO A 294 0.46 23.84 9.67
CA PRO A 294 1.71 24.47 9.29
C PRO A 294 2.97 23.76 9.81
N GLY A 295 2.84 22.92 10.86
CA GLY A 295 3.98 22.15 11.37
C GLY A 295 4.43 21.03 10.43
N VAL A 296 3.54 20.48 9.60
CA VAL A 296 3.87 19.36 8.69
C VAL A 296 4.95 19.74 7.68
N SER A 297 4.95 20.98 7.19
CA SER A 297 5.95 21.45 6.20
C SER A 297 7.36 21.57 6.77
N SER A 298 7.50 21.62 8.10
CA SER A 298 8.80 21.61 8.79
C SER A 298 9.38 20.21 8.97
N LEU A 299 8.57 19.17 8.81
CA LEU A 299 9.01 17.78 8.97
C LEU A 299 9.66 17.27 7.69
N SER A 300 10.81 16.61 7.84
CA SER A 300 11.44 15.84 6.77
C SER A 300 10.61 14.60 6.40
N LEU A 301 10.95 13.96 5.28
CA LEU A 301 10.33 12.68 4.92
C LEU A 301 10.57 11.62 5.99
N ALA A 302 11.78 11.56 6.55
CA ALA A 302 12.13 10.63 7.61
C ALA A 302 11.24 10.83 8.85
N ASP A 303 11.04 12.08 9.29
CA ASP A 303 10.18 12.38 10.44
C ASP A 303 8.73 11.93 10.21
N ARG A 304 8.18 12.20 9.02
CA ARG A 304 6.82 11.79 8.64
C ARG A 304 6.69 10.27 8.58
N ALA A 305 7.69 9.58 8.01
CA ALA A 305 7.72 8.14 7.94
C ALA A 305 7.83 7.51 9.33
N THR A 306 8.63 8.08 10.24
CA THR A 306 8.71 7.64 11.64
C THR A 306 7.36 7.75 12.34
N ILE A 307 6.62 8.84 12.15
CA ILE A 307 5.27 9.01 12.70
C ILE A 307 4.31 7.95 12.13
N ALA A 308 4.27 7.81 10.81
CA ALA A 308 3.37 6.91 10.11
C ALA A 308 3.67 5.42 10.38
N ASN A 309 4.93 5.08 10.60
CA ASN A 309 5.38 3.74 10.97
C ASN A 309 4.65 3.26 12.22
N MET A 310 4.45 4.13 13.21
CA MET A 310 3.86 3.76 14.50
C MET A 310 2.32 3.68 14.51
N ALA A 311 1.67 3.70 13.35
CA ALA A 311 0.22 3.57 13.26
C ALA A 311 -0.37 2.32 13.94
N PRO A 312 0.23 1.13 13.82
CA PRO A 312 -0.20 -0.04 14.55
C PRO A 312 -0.18 0.16 16.07
N GLU A 313 0.81 0.90 16.60
CA GLU A 313 0.95 1.14 18.04
C GLU A 313 -0.16 2.04 18.59
N TYR A 314 -0.71 2.97 17.82
CA TYR A 314 -1.88 3.77 18.23
C TYR A 314 -3.22 3.25 17.67
N GLY A 315 -3.19 2.15 16.92
CA GLY A 315 -4.37 1.39 16.46
C GLY A 315 -5.02 1.91 15.18
N ALA A 316 -4.47 2.93 14.54
CA ALA A 316 -5.01 3.44 13.29
C ALA A 316 -4.81 2.44 12.14
N THR A 317 -5.63 2.58 11.10
CA THR A 317 -5.46 1.90 9.81
C THR A 317 -4.72 2.83 8.85
#